data_AF-A0AAU4THN4-F1
#
_entry.id   AF-A0AAU4THN4-F1
#
_cell.length_a   1.000
_cell.length_b   1.000
_cell.length_c   1.000
_cell.angle_alpha   90.00
_cell.angle_beta   90.00
_cell.angle_gamma   90.00
#
_symmetry.space_group_name_H-M   'P 1'
#
loop_
_entity.id
_entity.type
_entity.pdbx_description
1 polymer ?
#
loop_
_entity_poly.entity_id
_entity_poly.type
_entity_poly.pdbx_seq_one_letter_code
_entity_poly.pdbx_strand_id
1 'polypeptide(L)'
;MTTAPVRETTGLPPLTSAARRLLKHPRLMHYNRLAGLVIAANLVFLYVSWVPSVRVMGHAALADLALAVIVRQQYVVNLLFRLATWPPTSWPLKIRWTLGKVYHFGGLHVGGALAGTAWFLALTVMTANGTLMAVGWTLLALLALIIATALPPFRSRHHDHFEKIHRFGGWTALALFWTHTLLSGAGPVSVSVLAVVTFSVALPWLRLRKVAVRLERPSPHVVLARFDHGETPFAGSSTAISRGPLKEWHSFANVPAPGEPGFRLTISRAGDWTGSFIDDLPSKVWVKGITTAGVANIETLFKKVVYVATGSGIGPCLPHLLAAEVPSRLVWATRDPRTTYGDALVDEILAVQPHALVWDTSRRGKPDMVRLAHEAYRDFGAEAVICISNKKLTYQVVHGLERRGIPAYGAIWDS
;
A
#
# COMPACT_ATOMS: atom_id res chain seq x y z
N MET A 1 0.44 -35.09 7.05
CA MET A 1 -0.34 -34.20 7.94
C MET A 1 0.09 -34.46 9.37
N THR A 2 1.04 -33.68 9.89
CA THR A 2 1.50 -33.81 11.28
C THR A 2 0.48 -33.13 12.19
N THR A 3 -0.18 -33.93 13.01
CA THR A 3 -1.01 -33.50 14.15
C THR A 3 -0.11 -32.77 15.15
N ALA A 4 -0.14 -31.44 15.15
CA ALA A 4 0.49 -30.67 16.20
C ALA A 4 -0.19 -31.01 17.55
N PRO A 5 0.58 -31.31 18.62
CA PRO A 5 0.02 -31.66 19.92
C PRO A 5 -0.80 -30.49 20.47
N VAL A 6 -1.80 -30.81 21.31
CA VAL A 6 -2.58 -29.82 22.07
C VAL A 6 -1.62 -29.09 23.00
N ARG A 7 -1.16 -27.90 22.58
CA ARG A 7 -0.25 -27.06 23.36
C ARG A 7 -1.05 -26.38 24.46
N GLU A 8 -0.48 -26.34 25.67
CA GLU A 8 -0.97 -25.50 26.76
C GLU A 8 -1.19 -24.08 26.24
N THR A 9 -2.41 -23.58 26.42
CA THR A 9 -2.80 -22.24 25.98
C THR A 9 -2.08 -21.21 26.83
N THR A 10 -0.89 -20.82 26.40
CA THR A 10 -0.16 -19.75 27.07
C THR A 10 -0.89 -18.43 26.87
N GLY A 11 -1.17 -17.74 27.98
CA GLY A 11 -1.86 -16.45 27.96
C GLY A 11 -1.13 -15.42 27.09
N LEU A 12 -1.91 -14.51 26.50
CA LEU A 12 -1.35 -13.36 25.80
C LEU A 12 -0.57 -12.46 26.78
N PRO A 13 0.52 -11.79 26.35
CA PRO A 13 1.25 -10.87 27.19
C PRO A 13 0.35 -9.76 27.74
N PRO A 14 0.68 -9.19 28.91
CA PRO A 14 -0.06 -8.07 29.47
C PRO A 14 -0.01 -6.86 28.54
N LEU A 15 -1.00 -5.99 28.73
CA LEU A 15 -1.10 -4.76 27.95
C LEU A 15 -0.01 -3.76 28.36
N THR A 16 0.53 -3.05 27.38
CA THR A 16 1.41 -1.89 27.61
C THR A 16 0.65 -0.72 28.24
N SER A 17 1.36 0.33 28.68
CA SER A 17 0.77 1.53 29.29
C SER A 17 -0.28 2.22 28.42
N ALA A 18 -1.24 2.91 29.04
CA ALA A 18 -2.35 3.56 28.33
C ALA A 18 -1.87 4.53 27.24
N ALA A 19 -0.86 5.36 27.53
CA ALA A 19 -0.27 6.29 26.56
C ALA A 19 0.32 5.56 25.33
N ARG A 20 1.07 4.47 25.57
CA ARG A 20 1.65 3.67 24.47
C ARG A 20 0.57 3.02 23.62
N ARG A 21 -0.51 2.51 24.24
CA ARG A 21 -1.65 1.92 23.52
C ARG A 21 -2.39 2.94 22.66
N LEU A 22 -2.54 4.18 23.15
CA LEU A 22 -3.21 5.25 22.42
C LEU A 22 -2.53 5.51 21.06
N LEU A 23 -1.19 5.59 21.05
CA LEU A 23 -0.40 5.77 19.82
C LEU A 23 -0.43 4.56 18.85
N LYS A 24 -0.93 3.41 19.32
CA LYS A 24 -1.12 2.19 18.51
C LYS A 24 -2.58 1.97 18.12
N HIS A 25 -3.48 2.88 18.50
CA HIS A 25 -4.87 2.80 18.10
C HIS A 25 -5.02 3.10 16.59
N PRO A 26 -5.91 2.42 15.84
CA PRO A 26 -6.09 2.65 14.41
C PRO A 26 -6.36 4.12 14.04
N ARG A 27 -7.07 4.87 14.89
CA ARG A 27 -7.30 6.33 14.67
C ARG A 27 -6.04 7.18 14.77
N LEU A 28 -5.01 6.72 15.48
CA LEU A 28 -3.71 7.38 15.64
C LEU A 28 -2.58 6.57 14.99
N MET A 29 -2.90 5.77 13.97
CA MET A 29 -1.89 5.10 13.16
C MET A 29 -0.96 6.11 12.47
N HIS A 30 0.22 5.67 12.03
CA HIS A 30 1.24 6.56 11.47
C HIS A 30 0.71 7.33 10.25
N TYR A 31 -0.16 6.73 9.44
CA TYR A 31 -0.84 7.38 8.33
C TYR A 31 -1.57 8.67 8.76
N ASN A 32 -2.43 8.59 9.79
CA ASN A 32 -3.17 9.76 10.27
C ASN A 32 -2.26 10.80 10.94
N ARG A 33 -1.18 10.34 11.60
CA ARG A 33 -0.17 11.23 12.18
C ARG A 33 0.61 12.01 11.13
N LEU A 34 0.99 11.35 10.03
CA LEU A 34 1.65 12.00 8.90
C LEU A 34 0.73 13.02 8.23
N ALA A 35 -0.55 12.68 8.02
CA ALA A 35 -1.52 13.64 7.51
C ALA A 35 -1.66 14.85 8.45
N GLY A 36 -1.85 14.59 9.76
CA GLY A 36 -1.93 15.64 10.78
C GLY A 36 -0.68 16.51 10.87
N LEU A 37 0.50 15.93 10.65
CA LEU A 37 1.77 16.67 10.63
C LEU A 37 1.83 17.66 9.47
N VAL A 38 1.41 17.28 8.26
CA VAL A 38 1.36 18.21 7.11
C VAL A 38 0.38 19.34 7.38
N ILE A 39 -0.80 19.04 7.93
CA ILE A 39 -1.78 20.07 8.31
C ILE A 39 -1.20 21.01 9.37
N ALA A 40 -0.58 20.46 10.42
CA ALA A 40 0.03 21.26 11.48
C ALA A 40 1.15 22.16 10.95
N ALA A 41 2.01 21.66 10.06
CA ALA A 41 3.06 22.45 9.43
C ALA A 41 2.48 23.63 8.63
N ASN A 42 1.40 23.40 7.88
CA ASN A 42 0.70 24.45 7.15
C ASN A 42 0.02 25.49 8.06
N LEU A 43 -0.57 25.05 9.18
CA LEU A 43 -1.15 25.95 10.18
C LEU A 43 -0.08 26.82 10.86
N VAL A 44 1.07 26.24 11.20
CA VAL A 44 2.23 26.98 11.72
C VAL A 44 2.74 27.97 10.68
N PHE A 45 2.85 27.56 9.42
CA PHE A 45 3.26 28.45 8.33
C PHE A 45 2.28 29.62 8.14
N LEU A 46 0.97 29.37 8.21
CA LEU A 46 -0.06 30.41 8.17
C LEU A 46 0.07 31.37 9.35
N TYR A 47 0.27 30.85 10.57
CA TYR A 47 0.45 31.65 11.78
C TYR A 47 1.67 32.57 11.69
N VAL A 48 2.81 32.02 11.25
CA VAL A 48 4.06 32.78 11.10
C VAL A 48 3.99 33.80 9.97
N SER A 49 3.34 33.47 8.85
CA SER A 49 3.26 34.36 7.69
C SER A 49 2.32 35.55 7.91
N TRP A 50 1.40 35.47 8.88
CA TRP A 50 0.45 36.50 9.30
C TRP A 50 -0.10 37.37 8.15
N VAL A 51 -1.22 36.94 7.56
CA VAL A 51 -1.84 37.54 6.35
C VAL A 51 -0.96 37.32 5.09
N PRO A 52 -0.85 36.07 4.61
CA PRO A 52 -0.01 35.76 3.45
C PRO A 52 -0.54 36.45 2.18
N SER A 53 0.37 36.90 1.32
CA SER A 53 -0.02 37.44 0.01
C SER A 53 -0.58 36.36 -0.91
N VAL A 54 -1.34 36.76 -1.94
CA VAL A 54 -1.85 35.88 -3.02
C VAL A 54 -0.73 35.00 -3.61
N ARG A 55 0.47 35.57 -3.80
CA ARG A 55 1.65 34.84 -4.28
C ARG A 55 2.06 33.72 -3.32
N VAL A 56 2.12 34.02 -2.01
CA VAL A 56 2.49 33.05 -0.98
C VAL A 56 1.45 31.93 -0.90
N MET A 57 0.15 32.25 -0.95
CA MET A 57 -0.92 31.25 -0.99
C MET A 57 -0.78 30.32 -2.22
N GLY A 58 -0.49 30.88 -3.39
CA GLY A 58 -0.25 30.10 -4.61
C GLY A 58 0.96 29.17 -4.50
N HIS A 59 2.06 29.63 -3.92
CA HIS A 59 3.23 28.77 -3.69
C HIS A 59 2.94 27.66 -2.67
N ALA A 60 2.22 27.96 -1.59
CA ALA A 60 1.83 26.97 -0.59
C ALA A 60 0.91 25.89 -1.21
N ALA A 61 -0.09 26.29 -2.00
CA ALA A 61 -0.95 25.37 -2.72
C ALA A 61 -0.17 24.44 -3.67
N LEU A 62 0.79 24.98 -4.44
CA LEU A 62 1.62 24.20 -5.34
C LEU A 62 2.60 23.28 -4.60
N ALA A 63 3.16 23.71 -3.47
CA ALA A 63 4.05 22.91 -2.66
C ALA A 63 3.32 21.69 -2.06
N ASP A 64 2.12 21.90 -1.52
CA ASP A 64 1.28 20.83 -0.99
C ASP A 64 0.76 19.89 -2.09
N LEU A 65 0.40 20.42 -3.27
CA LEU A 65 0.10 19.61 -4.46
C LEU A 65 1.30 18.74 -4.85
N ALA A 66 2.50 19.33 -4.87
CA ALA A 66 3.72 18.61 -5.19
C ALA A 66 4.01 17.50 -4.18
N LEU A 67 3.89 17.79 -2.88
CA LEU A 67 3.98 16.77 -1.84
C LEU A 67 2.96 15.66 -2.07
N ALA A 68 1.69 16.02 -2.31
CA ALA A 68 0.62 15.05 -2.50
C ALA A 68 0.91 14.09 -3.66
N VAL A 69 1.45 14.60 -4.77
CA VAL A 69 1.72 13.79 -5.97
C VAL A 69 3.04 13.01 -5.84
N ILE A 70 4.13 13.66 -5.45
CA ILE A 70 5.48 13.09 -5.49
C ILE A 70 5.61 11.91 -4.51
N VAL A 71 4.99 11.96 -3.33
CA VAL A 71 5.08 10.85 -2.36
C VAL A 71 4.37 9.57 -2.81
N ARG A 72 3.51 9.65 -3.85
CA ARG A 72 2.86 8.49 -4.48
C ARG A 72 3.60 8.01 -5.74
N GLN A 73 4.69 8.66 -6.12
CA GLN A 73 5.48 8.32 -7.29
C GLN A 73 6.32 7.05 -7.02
N GLN A 74 6.33 6.09 -7.94
CA GLN A 74 6.92 4.76 -7.74
C GLN A 74 8.41 4.76 -7.35
N TYR A 75 9.24 5.62 -7.95
CA TYR A 75 10.66 5.79 -7.59
C TYR A 75 10.81 6.40 -6.21
N VAL A 76 9.95 7.36 -5.85
CA VAL A 76 9.96 7.98 -4.51
C VAL A 76 9.54 6.96 -3.46
N VAL A 77 8.51 6.16 -3.71
CA VAL A 77 8.11 5.07 -2.83
C VAL A 77 9.26 4.08 -2.65
N ASN A 78 9.91 3.64 -3.73
CA ASN A 78 11.07 2.75 -3.64
C ASN A 78 12.24 3.38 -2.87
N LEU A 79 12.49 4.68 -3.06
CA LEU A 79 13.50 5.41 -2.29
C LEU A 79 13.16 5.45 -0.80
N LEU A 80 11.92 5.75 -0.43
CA LEU A 80 11.46 5.75 0.96
C LEU A 80 11.66 4.38 1.60
N PHE A 81 11.26 3.30 0.93
CA PHE A 81 11.48 1.95 1.42
C PHE A 81 12.97 1.64 1.56
N ARG A 82 13.78 1.92 0.54
CA ARG A 82 15.23 1.71 0.58
C ARG A 82 15.88 2.42 1.77
N LEU A 83 15.52 3.67 2.02
CA LEU A 83 16.05 4.43 3.16
C LEU A 83 15.56 3.87 4.50
N ALA A 84 14.28 3.45 4.56
CA ALA A 84 13.70 2.91 5.78
C ALA A 84 14.21 1.50 6.12
N THR A 85 14.58 0.69 5.13
CA THR A 85 15.08 -0.69 5.30
C THR A 85 16.61 -0.81 5.26
N TRP A 86 17.32 0.28 4.99
CA TRP A 86 18.78 0.31 5.03
C TRP A 86 19.42 0.02 6.40
N PRO A 87 18.83 0.45 7.54
CA PRO A 87 19.47 0.25 8.84
C PRO A 87 19.65 -1.23 9.22
N PRO A 88 20.79 -1.61 9.82
CA PRO A 88 21.10 -3.01 10.11
C PRO A 88 20.25 -3.58 11.25
N THR A 89 20.11 -4.90 11.28
CA THR A 89 19.35 -5.63 12.31
C THR A 89 19.95 -5.53 13.72
N SER A 90 21.17 -5.00 13.85
CA SER A 90 21.84 -4.69 15.13
C SER A 90 21.28 -3.44 15.82
N TRP A 91 20.60 -2.54 15.09
CA TRP A 91 20.00 -1.35 15.68
C TRP A 91 18.90 -1.73 16.69
N PRO A 92 18.65 -0.87 17.71
CA PRO A 92 17.58 -1.09 18.66
C PRO A 92 16.23 -1.38 18.00
N LEU A 93 15.54 -2.44 18.46
CA LEU A 93 14.26 -2.89 17.89
C LEU A 93 13.21 -1.78 17.83
N LYS A 94 13.23 -0.81 18.75
CA LYS A 94 12.31 0.35 18.72
C LYS A 94 12.48 1.23 17.48
N ILE A 95 13.72 1.41 17.01
CA ILE A 95 14.03 2.20 15.82
C ILE A 95 13.57 1.43 14.58
N ARG A 96 13.99 0.16 14.45
CA ARG A 96 13.56 -0.75 13.38
C ARG A 96 12.03 -0.89 13.32
N TRP A 97 11.38 -0.92 14.48
CA TRP A 97 9.92 -0.94 14.57
C TRP A 97 9.30 0.28 13.88
N THR A 98 9.83 1.47 14.21
CA THR A 98 9.35 2.75 13.67
C THR A 98 9.62 2.87 12.17
N LEU A 99 10.82 2.50 11.73
CA LEU A 99 11.21 2.50 10.31
C LEU A 99 10.32 1.58 9.47
N GLY A 100 9.97 0.41 10.00
CA GLY A 100 9.04 -0.51 9.35
C GLY A 100 7.62 0.06 9.12
N LYS A 101 7.31 1.27 9.61
CA LYS A 101 6.04 1.97 9.33
C LYS A 101 6.10 2.87 8.09
N VAL A 102 7.17 2.78 7.29
CA VAL A 102 7.36 3.54 6.04
C VAL A 102 6.17 3.49 5.09
N TYR A 103 5.50 2.33 5.00
CA TYR A 103 4.33 2.12 4.14
C TYR A 103 3.11 2.99 4.50
N HIS A 104 3.17 3.79 5.58
CA HIS A 104 2.16 4.79 5.93
C HIS A 104 2.31 6.13 5.18
N PHE A 105 3.23 6.23 4.21
CA PHE A 105 3.51 7.45 3.43
C PHE A 105 2.27 8.07 2.77
N GLY A 106 1.20 7.30 2.52
CA GLY A 106 -0.08 7.83 2.03
C GLY A 106 -0.70 8.90 2.95
N GLY A 107 -0.30 8.97 4.22
CA GLY A 107 -0.66 10.07 5.11
C GLY A 107 -0.14 11.43 4.63
N LEU A 108 1.08 11.48 4.08
CA LEU A 108 1.62 12.69 3.47
C LEU A 108 0.81 13.12 2.24
N HIS A 109 0.36 12.14 1.45
CA HIS A 109 -0.50 12.39 0.29
C HIS A 109 -1.81 13.07 0.70
N VAL A 110 -2.51 12.51 1.69
CA VAL A 110 -3.78 13.09 2.16
C VAL A 110 -3.56 14.44 2.83
N GLY A 111 -2.52 14.58 3.66
CA GLY A 111 -2.17 15.85 4.29
C GLY A 111 -1.92 16.96 3.25
N GLY A 112 -1.11 16.68 2.23
CA GLY A 112 -0.83 17.61 1.15
C GLY A 112 -2.06 17.90 0.29
N ALA A 113 -2.87 16.89 -0.04
CA ALA A 113 -4.09 17.11 -0.83
C ALA A 113 -5.09 18.03 -0.11
N LEU A 114 -5.29 17.83 1.20
CA LEU A 114 -6.20 18.67 2.00
C LEU A 114 -5.64 20.08 2.22
N ALA A 115 -4.37 20.21 2.60
CA ALA A 115 -3.73 21.52 2.80
C ALA A 115 -3.64 22.32 1.50
N GLY A 116 -3.22 21.69 0.40
CA GLY A 116 -3.13 22.33 -0.91
C GLY A 116 -4.49 22.79 -1.42
N THR A 117 -5.54 22.01 -1.21
CA THR A 117 -6.92 22.42 -1.54
C THR A 117 -7.37 23.62 -0.69
N ALA A 118 -7.04 23.64 0.61
CA ALA A 118 -7.38 24.75 1.50
C ALA A 118 -6.63 26.05 1.13
N TRP A 119 -5.34 25.97 0.81
CA TRP A 119 -4.57 27.11 0.30
C TRP A 119 -5.10 27.61 -1.04
N PHE A 120 -5.46 26.70 -1.93
CA PHE A 120 -6.02 27.06 -3.22
C PHE A 120 -7.42 27.70 -3.09
N LEU A 121 -8.21 27.28 -2.08
CA LEU A 121 -9.46 27.94 -1.72
C LEU A 121 -9.21 29.38 -1.27
N ALA A 122 -8.29 29.58 -0.33
CA ALA A 122 -7.91 30.92 0.14
C ALA A 122 -7.43 31.81 -1.01
N LEU A 123 -6.58 31.27 -1.89
CA LEU A 123 -6.12 31.94 -3.11
C LEU A 123 -7.28 32.38 -4.01
N THR A 124 -8.22 31.46 -4.28
CA THR A 124 -9.35 31.71 -5.19
C THR A 124 -10.27 32.79 -4.63
N VAL A 125 -10.55 32.76 -3.32
CA VAL A 125 -11.37 33.79 -2.64
C VAL A 125 -10.74 35.18 -2.71
N MET A 126 -9.41 35.27 -2.67
CA MET A 126 -8.66 36.52 -2.76
C MET A 126 -8.43 37.01 -4.20
N THR A 127 -8.84 36.22 -5.21
CA THR A 127 -8.61 36.55 -6.62
C THR A 127 -9.75 37.41 -7.18
N ALA A 128 -9.43 38.64 -7.60
CA ALA A 128 -10.42 39.56 -8.17
C ALA A 128 -10.60 39.43 -9.70
N ASN A 129 -9.64 38.81 -10.41
CA ASN A 129 -9.74 38.63 -11.85
C ASN A 129 -10.80 37.57 -12.19
N GLY A 130 -11.84 37.97 -12.94
CA GLY A 130 -12.99 37.11 -13.23
C GLY A 130 -12.64 35.80 -13.93
N THR A 131 -11.70 35.81 -14.88
CA THR A 131 -11.25 34.60 -15.59
C THR A 131 -10.50 33.65 -14.66
N LEU A 132 -9.55 34.16 -13.86
CA LEU A 132 -8.82 33.35 -12.88
C LEU A 132 -9.75 32.78 -11.82
N MET A 133 -10.71 33.58 -11.35
CA MET A 133 -11.72 33.14 -10.38
C MET A 133 -12.58 32.01 -10.95
N ALA A 134 -13.01 32.10 -12.23
CA ALA A 134 -13.77 31.03 -12.87
C ALA A 134 -12.97 29.71 -12.97
N VAL A 135 -11.70 29.78 -13.37
CA VAL A 135 -10.80 28.61 -13.41
C VAL A 135 -10.58 28.05 -12.00
N GLY A 136 -10.35 28.93 -11.02
CA GLY A 136 -10.14 28.58 -9.61
C GLY A 136 -11.32 27.84 -9.00
N TRP A 137 -12.54 28.36 -9.15
CA TRP A 137 -13.75 27.69 -8.65
C TRP A 137 -14.04 26.37 -9.37
N THR A 138 -13.77 26.30 -10.68
CA THR A 138 -13.90 25.04 -11.44
C THR A 138 -12.94 23.98 -10.90
N LEU A 139 -11.69 24.36 -10.64
CA LEU A 139 -10.69 23.48 -10.05
C LEU A 139 -11.07 23.08 -8.62
N LEU A 140 -11.55 24.00 -7.79
CA LEU A 140 -12.01 23.69 -6.43
C LEU A 140 -13.19 22.71 -6.41
N ALA A 141 -14.17 22.89 -7.30
CA ALA A 141 -15.29 21.96 -7.43
C ALA A 141 -14.81 20.54 -7.79
N LEU A 142 -13.83 20.45 -8.71
CA LEU A 142 -13.22 19.19 -9.09
C LEU A 142 -12.42 18.56 -7.94
N LEU A 143 -11.60 19.33 -7.21
CA LEU A 143 -10.85 18.86 -6.06
C LEU A 143 -11.80 18.36 -4.95
N ALA A 144 -12.89 19.09 -4.69
CA ALA A 144 -13.91 18.68 -3.73
C ALA A 144 -14.55 17.35 -4.13
N LEU A 145 -14.87 17.14 -5.42
CA LEU A 145 -15.39 15.87 -5.93
C LEU A 145 -14.38 14.72 -5.74
N ILE A 146 -13.10 14.95 -6.06
CA ILE A 146 -12.03 13.96 -5.88
C ILE A 146 -11.90 13.59 -4.39
N ILE A 147 -11.86 14.59 -3.49
CA ILE A 147 -11.77 14.36 -2.05
C ILE A 147 -13.00 13.60 -1.53
N ALA A 148 -14.20 14.02 -1.92
CA ALA A 148 -15.45 13.39 -1.48
C ALA A 148 -15.51 11.90 -1.86
N THR A 149 -15.10 11.58 -3.10
CA THR A 149 -15.07 10.19 -3.58
C THR A 149 -13.90 9.39 -3.00
N ALA A 150 -12.81 10.04 -2.57
CA ALA A 150 -11.69 9.39 -1.87
C ALA A 150 -12.00 9.01 -0.42
N LEU A 151 -13.05 9.59 0.19
CA LEU A 151 -13.43 9.29 1.56
C LEU A 151 -13.74 7.79 1.75
N PRO A 152 -13.31 7.17 2.88
CA PRO A 152 -13.44 5.73 3.08
C PRO A 152 -14.83 5.14 2.82
N PRO A 153 -15.96 5.76 3.24
CA PRO A 153 -17.28 5.20 2.99
C PRO A 153 -17.63 5.05 1.51
N PHE A 154 -17.23 6.01 0.67
CA PHE A 154 -17.46 5.95 -0.77
C PHE A 154 -16.46 5.02 -1.45
N ARG A 155 -15.15 5.25 -1.22
CA ARG A 155 -14.06 4.49 -1.85
C ARG A 155 -14.16 2.99 -1.61
N SER A 156 -14.54 2.54 -0.41
CA SER A 156 -14.63 1.09 -0.14
C SER A 156 -15.84 0.42 -0.78
N ARG A 157 -16.91 1.17 -1.09
CA ARG A 157 -18.15 0.64 -1.68
C ARG A 157 -18.15 0.75 -3.20
N HIS A 158 -17.60 1.83 -3.73
CA HIS A 158 -17.59 2.17 -5.16
C HIS A 158 -16.15 2.35 -5.65
N HIS A 159 -15.30 1.35 -5.40
CA HIS A 159 -13.87 1.42 -5.68
C HIS A 159 -13.56 1.82 -7.13
N ASP A 160 -14.23 1.20 -8.10
CA ASP A 160 -13.99 1.47 -9.53
C ASP A 160 -14.43 2.88 -9.95
N HIS A 161 -15.48 3.41 -9.33
CA HIS A 161 -15.92 4.79 -9.58
C HIS A 161 -14.92 5.78 -8.99
N PHE A 162 -14.48 5.53 -7.76
CA PHE A 162 -13.40 6.30 -7.13
C PHE A 162 -12.15 6.29 -8.01
N GLU A 163 -11.68 5.13 -8.49
CA GLU A 163 -10.46 5.04 -9.27
C GLU A 163 -10.55 5.85 -10.58
N LYS A 164 -11.69 5.78 -11.28
CA LYS A 164 -11.94 6.56 -12.50
C LYS A 164 -11.98 8.06 -12.21
N ILE A 165 -12.76 8.49 -11.23
CA ILE A 165 -12.91 9.90 -10.87
C ILE A 165 -11.57 10.48 -10.43
N HIS A 166 -10.83 9.76 -9.58
CA HIS A 166 -9.52 10.22 -9.12
C HIS A 166 -8.48 10.28 -10.25
N ARG A 167 -8.52 9.34 -11.21
CA ARG A 167 -7.59 9.33 -12.36
C ARG A 167 -7.88 10.45 -13.36
N PHE A 168 -9.10 10.49 -13.90
CA PHE A 168 -9.47 11.48 -14.91
C PHE A 168 -9.58 12.87 -14.29
N GLY A 169 -10.17 12.97 -13.09
CA GLY A 169 -10.19 14.20 -12.33
C GLY A 169 -8.79 14.70 -11.97
N GLY A 170 -7.84 13.81 -11.66
CA GLY A 170 -6.45 14.19 -11.44
C GLY A 170 -5.79 14.84 -12.67
N TRP A 171 -5.97 14.26 -13.86
CA TRP A 171 -5.46 14.86 -15.11
C TRP A 171 -6.12 16.19 -15.44
N THR A 172 -7.44 16.29 -15.29
CA THR A 172 -8.18 17.54 -15.48
C THR A 172 -7.75 18.60 -14.48
N ALA A 173 -7.52 18.23 -13.21
CA ALA A 173 -7.03 19.13 -12.18
C ALA A 173 -5.62 19.65 -12.52
N LEU A 174 -4.71 18.80 -13.01
CA LEU A 174 -3.40 19.24 -13.48
C LEU A 174 -3.51 20.24 -14.64
N ALA A 175 -4.38 19.98 -15.62
CA ALA A 175 -4.61 20.92 -16.72
C ALA A 175 -5.15 22.28 -16.21
N LEU A 176 -6.09 22.26 -15.26
CA LEU A 176 -6.61 23.49 -14.65
C LEU A 176 -5.57 24.22 -13.80
N PHE A 177 -4.69 23.50 -13.08
CA PHE A 177 -3.56 24.11 -12.39
C PHE A 177 -2.59 24.78 -13.37
N TRP A 178 -2.33 24.17 -14.53
CA TRP A 178 -1.52 24.78 -15.60
C TRP A 178 -2.16 26.06 -16.11
N THR A 179 -3.43 26.00 -16.47
CA THR A 179 -4.21 27.16 -16.94
C THR A 179 -4.19 28.28 -15.91
N HIS A 180 -4.48 27.98 -14.64
CA HIS A 180 -4.47 28.97 -13.56
C HIS A 180 -3.08 29.59 -13.35
N THR A 181 -2.02 28.76 -13.36
CA THR A 181 -0.63 29.20 -13.16
C THR A 181 -0.17 30.12 -14.30
N LEU A 182 -0.49 29.80 -15.54
CA LEU A 182 -0.12 30.62 -16.70
C LEU A 182 -0.93 31.92 -16.76
N LEU A 183 -2.25 31.87 -16.55
CA LEU A 183 -3.10 33.06 -16.56
C LEU A 183 -2.78 34.04 -15.43
N SER A 184 -2.28 33.55 -14.29
CA SER A 184 -1.87 34.40 -13.16
C SER A 184 -0.51 35.05 -13.36
N GLY A 185 0.18 34.78 -14.49
CA GLY A 185 1.53 35.28 -14.73
C GLY A 185 2.52 34.77 -13.68
N ALA A 186 2.31 33.55 -13.17
CA ALA A 186 3.18 32.99 -12.15
C ALA A 186 4.62 32.85 -12.64
N GLY A 187 5.58 33.09 -11.74
CA GLY A 187 7.00 33.06 -12.06
C GLY A 187 7.51 31.65 -12.42
N PRO A 188 8.78 31.57 -12.86
CA PRO A 188 9.38 30.31 -13.33
C PRO A 188 9.35 29.19 -12.30
N VAL A 189 9.43 29.51 -11.00
CA VAL A 189 9.36 28.52 -9.90
C VAL A 189 8.05 27.73 -9.95
N SER A 190 6.90 28.41 -10.07
CA SER A 190 5.58 27.75 -10.12
C SER A 190 5.46 26.84 -11.34
N VAL A 191 5.96 27.31 -12.48
CA VAL A 191 6.00 26.53 -13.74
C VAL A 191 6.88 25.30 -13.59
N SER A 192 8.07 25.43 -12.98
CA SER A 192 8.98 24.30 -12.74
C SER A 192 8.38 23.27 -11.79
N VAL A 193 7.74 23.70 -10.70
CA VAL A 193 7.06 22.77 -9.77
C VAL A 193 5.97 22.01 -10.50
N LEU A 194 5.14 22.69 -11.29
CA LEU A 194 4.05 22.04 -12.00
C LEU A 194 4.54 21.12 -13.13
N ALA A 195 5.66 21.45 -13.78
CA ALA A 195 6.35 20.56 -14.72
C ALA A 195 6.84 19.28 -14.03
N VAL A 196 7.47 19.39 -12.86
CA VAL A 196 7.91 18.22 -12.07
C VAL A 196 6.72 17.35 -11.65
N VAL A 197 5.64 17.96 -11.17
CA VAL A 197 4.40 17.26 -10.79
C VAL A 197 3.79 16.54 -12.00
N THR A 198 3.71 17.22 -13.14
CA THR A 198 3.15 16.64 -14.37
C THR A 198 4.01 15.48 -14.87
N PHE A 199 5.33 15.65 -14.88
CA PHE A 199 6.27 14.59 -15.26
C PHE A 199 6.16 13.39 -14.31
N SER A 200 6.06 13.62 -13.00
CA SER A 200 5.87 12.58 -11.98
C SER A 200 4.64 11.70 -12.26
N VAL A 201 3.50 12.30 -12.62
CA VAL A 201 2.26 11.60 -12.97
C VAL A 201 2.35 10.91 -14.34
N ALA A 202 3.00 11.54 -15.32
CA ALA A 202 3.15 11.01 -16.68
C ALA A 202 4.14 9.84 -16.75
N LEU A 203 5.19 9.84 -15.94
CA LEU A 203 6.32 8.90 -16.05
C LEU A 203 5.92 7.41 -16.06
N PRO A 204 4.99 6.93 -15.22
CA PRO A 204 4.53 5.54 -15.34
C PRO A 204 3.92 5.24 -16.71
N TRP A 205 3.14 6.17 -17.27
CA TRP A 205 2.46 6.00 -18.57
C TRP A 205 3.41 5.94 -19.75
N LEU A 206 4.57 6.60 -19.65
CA LEU A 206 5.63 6.46 -20.65
C LEU A 206 6.20 5.03 -20.73
N ARG A 207 5.93 4.20 -19.71
CA ARG A 207 6.32 2.79 -19.62
C ARG A 207 5.12 1.84 -19.79
N LEU A 208 3.99 2.34 -20.32
CA LEU A 208 2.82 1.51 -20.59
C LEU A 208 3.13 0.53 -21.73
N ARG A 209 2.96 -0.76 -21.48
CA ARG A 209 3.14 -1.79 -22.50
C ARG A 209 2.15 -2.94 -22.32
N LYS A 210 1.79 -3.60 -23.41
CA LYS A 210 0.97 -4.81 -23.41
C LYS A 210 1.90 -6.01 -23.53
N VAL A 211 1.93 -6.85 -22.50
CA VAL A 211 2.86 -7.99 -22.37
C VAL A 211 2.11 -9.31 -22.46
N ALA A 212 2.78 -10.33 -22.98
CA ALA A 212 2.27 -11.70 -22.92
C ALA A 212 2.32 -12.23 -21.48
N VAL A 213 1.35 -13.05 -21.12
CA VAL A 213 1.27 -13.72 -19.83
C VAL A 213 0.96 -15.19 -20.05
N ARG A 214 1.69 -16.08 -19.37
CA ARG A 214 1.40 -17.52 -19.34
C ARG A 214 0.61 -17.81 -18.08
N LEU A 215 -0.55 -18.45 -18.22
CA LEU A 215 -1.47 -18.69 -17.11
C LEU A 215 -1.58 -20.17 -16.82
N GLU A 216 -1.37 -20.53 -15.56
CA GLU A 216 -1.70 -21.85 -15.02
C GLU A 216 -2.82 -21.70 -14.01
N ARG A 217 -3.83 -22.57 -14.07
CA ARG A 217 -5.00 -22.51 -13.17
C ARG A 217 -5.05 -23.75 -12.26
N PRO A 218 -4.34 -23.74 -11.11
CA PRO A 218 -4.37 -24.86 -10.15
C PRO A 218 -5.75 -25.21 -9.62
N SER A 219 -6.67 -24.23 -9.55
CA SER A 219 -8.06 -24.44 -9.12
C SER A 219 -8.98 -23.35 -9.69
N PRO A 220 -10.31 -23.47 -9.59
CA PRO A 220 -11.24 -22.39 -9.95
C PRO A 220 -11.07 -21.09 -9.14
N HIS A 221 -10.30 -21.13 -8.05
CA HIS A 221 -10.07 -20.00 -7.14
C HIS A 221 -8.74 -19.27 -7.39
N VAL A 222 -7.75 -19.90 -8.02
CA VAL A 222 -6.42 -19.29 -8.19
C VAL A 222 -5.86 -19.52 -9.60
N VAL A 223 -5.21 -18.48 -10.13
CA VAL A 223 -4.37 -18.55 -11.32
C VAL A 223 -2.96 -18.05 -11.00
N LEU A 224 -1.95 -18.74 -11.52
CA LEU A 224 -0.54 -18.36 -11.49
C LEU A 224 -0.22 -17.71 -12.83
N ALA A 225 0.04 -16.41 -12.81
CA ALA A 225 0.31 -15.63 -13.99
C ALA A 225 1.81 -15.36 -14.12
N ARG A 226 2.48 -16.06 -15.05
CA ARG A 226 3.92 -15.96 -15.30
C ARG A 226 4.23 -14.92 -16.37
N PHE A 227 5.20 -14.07 -16.07
CA PHE A 227 5.70 -12.97 -16.89
C PHE A 227 7.18 -13.19 -17.16
N ASP A 228 7.56 -13.02 -18.43
CA ASP A 228 8.96 -13.02 -18.87
C ASP A 228 9.08 -12.03 -20.03
N HIS A 229 9.16 -10.75 -19.68
CA HIS A 229 9.21 -9.64 -20.63
C HIS A 229 10.45 -8.75 -20.38
N GLY A 230 11.57 -9.39 -20.03
CA GLY A 230 12.86 -8.71 -19.79
C GLY A 230 12.99 -8.02 -18.43
N GLU A 231 12.13 -8.36 -17.45
CA GLU A 231 12.21 -7.84 -16.09
C GLU A 231 12.11 -8.95 -15.06
N THR A 232 13.03 -8.94 -14.09
CA THR A 232 13.03 -9.81 -12.92
C THR A 232 12.96 -8.93 -11.67
N PRO A 233 11.77 -8.69 -11.11
CA PRO A 233 11.61 -7.89 -9.90
C PRO A 233 12.21 -8.54 -8.65
N PHE A 234 12.53 -7.74 -7.63
CA PHE A 234 13.00 -8.23 -6.33
C PHE A 234 11.84 -8.79 -5.49
N ALA A 235 12.16 -9.72 -4.56
CA ALA A 235 11.18 -10.28 -3.63
C ALA A 235 10.59 -9.19 -2.72
N GLY A 236 9.27 -9.21 -2.56
CA GLY A 236 8.56 -8.16 -1.81
C GLY A 236 8.28 -6.90 -2.61
N SER A 237 8.52 -6.91 -3.93
CA SER A 237 7.95 -5.91 -4.83
C SER A 237 6.57 -6.31 -5.34
N SER A 238 5.84 -5.37 -5.92
CA SER A 238 4.54 -5.57 -6.53
C SER A 238 4.46 -4.92 -7.91
N THR A 239 3.63 -5.53 -8.77
CA THR A 239 3.33 -5.04 -10.13
C THR A 239 1.83 -4.87 -10.29
N ALA A 240 1.44 -3.72 -10.85
CA ALA A 240 0.07 -3.46 -11.23
C ALA A 240 -0.17 -3.93 -12.67
N ILE A 241 -1.23 -4.72 -12.86
CA ILE A 241 -1.67 -5.20 -14.17
C ILE A 241 -3.08 -4.72 -14.48
N SER A 242 -3.41 -4.63 -15.76
CA SER A 242 -4.73 -4.22 -16.23
C SER A 242 -5.16 -4.96 -17.48
N ARG A 243 -6.48 -5.21 -17.61
CA ARG A 243 -7.08 -5.67 -18.87
C ARG A 243 -7.40 -4.51 -19.82
N GLY A 244 -7.61 -3.31 -19.28
CA GLY A 244 -7.92 -2.09 -20.01
C GLY A 244 -7.23 -0.89 -19.34
N PRO A 245 -6.16 -0.34 -19.92
CA PRO A 245 -5.20 0.51 -19.21
C PRO A 245 -5.77 1.86 -18.76
N LEU A 246 -6.93 2.26 -19.30
CA LEU A 246 -7.65 3.48 -18.93
C LEU A 246 -8.74 3.26 -17.86
N LYS A 247 -9.02 2.01 -17.46
CA LYS A 247 -10.12 1.67 -16.55
C LYS A 247 -9.63 1.41 -15.14
N GLU A 248 -9.10 0.22 -14.90
CA GLU A 248 -8.79 -0.30 -13.55
C GLU A 248 -7.41 -0.95 -13.54
N TRP A 249 -6.72 -0.87 -12.40
CA TRP A 249 -5.38 -1.42 -12.21
C TRP A 249 -5.31 -2.20 -10.90
N HIS A 250 -4.83 -3.45 -10.97
CA HIS A 250 -4.80 -4.36 -9.83
C HIS A 250 -3.37 -4.76 -9.52
N SER A 251 -2.94 -4.55 -8.27
CA SER A 251 -1.56 -4.82 -7.84
C SER A 251 -1.43 -6.19 -7.19
N PHE A 252 -0.43 -6.94 -7.62
CA PHE A 252 -0.11 -8.26 -7.08
C PHE A 252 1.38 -8.32 -6.72
N ALA A 253 1.72 -9.16 -5.74
CA ALA A 253 3.12 -9.35 -5.34
C ALA A 253 3.87 -10.16 -6.39
N ASN A 254 5.08 -9.72 -6.71
CA ASN A 254 5.96 -10.40 -7.64
C ASN A 254 6.65 -11.56 -6.95
N VAL A 255 6.46 -12.77 -7.45
CA VAL A 255 7.12 -13.99 -6.98
C VAL A 255 8.21 -14.37 -8.01
N PRO A 256 9.43 -13.83 -7.91
CA PRO A 256 10.54 -14.32 -8.73
C PRO A 256 10.96 -15.72 -8.26
N ALA A 257 11.39 -16.57 -9.19
CA ALA A 257 11.99 -17.86 -8.86
C ALA A 257 13.54 -17.73 -8.86
N PRO A 258 14.25 -18.36 -7.91
CA PRO A 258 15.71 -18.29 -7.87
C PRO A 258 16.34 -18.80 -9.18
N GLY A 259 17.20 -18.00 -9.79
CA GLY A 259 17.93 -18.37 -11.01
C GLY A 259 17.09 -18.38 -12.30
N GLU A 260 15.80 -18.04 -12.25
CA GLU A 260 14.95 -17.95 -13.44
C GLU A 260 14.65 -16.49 -13.82
N PRO A 261 14.63 -16.15 -15.12
CA PRO A 261 14.16 -14.84 -15.57
C PRO A 261 12.64 -14.71 -15.36
N GLY A 262 12.20 -13.48 -15.13
CA GLY A 262 10.79 -13.17 -14.97
C GLY A 262 10.26 -13.36 -13.55
N PHE A 263 8.95 -13.47 -13.44
CA PHE A 263 8.25 -13.63 -12.16
C PHE A 263 6.85 -14.19 -12.38
N ARG A 264 6.23 -14.69 -11.31
CA ARG A 264 4.81 -15.06 -11.31
C ARG A 264 4.00 -14.20 -10.34
N LEU A 265 2.73 -13.99 -10.66
CA LEU A 265 1.74 -13.38 -9.79
C LEU A 265 0.74 -14.46 -9.37
N THR A 266 0.46 -14.56 -8.07
CA THR A 266 -0.61 -15.42 -7.56
C THR A 266 -1.89 -14.61 -7.46
N ILE A 267 -2.82 -14.84 -8.39
CA ILE A 267 -4.08 -14.11 -8.48
C ILE A 267 -5.19 -15.02 -7.99
N SER A 268 -5.78 -14.68 -6.85
CA SER A 268 -6.89 -15.42 -6.28
C SER A 268 -8.22 -14.68 -6.46
N ARG A 269 -9.31 -15.43 -6.55
CA ARG A 269 -10.67 -14.90 -6.67
C ARG A 269 -11.05 -14.15 -5.38
N ALA A 270 -11.15 -12.83 -5.48
CA ALA A 270 -11.49 -11.94 -4.37
C ALA A 270 -12.52 -10.85 -4.72
N GLY A 271 -12.77 -10.64 -6.01
CA GLY A 271 -13.76 -9.70 -6.54
C GLY A 271 -13.93 -9.88 -8.06
N ASP A 272 -14.81 -9.09 -8.64
CA ASP A 272 -15.28 -9.25 -10.02
C ASP A 272 -14.14 -9.28 -11.04
N TRP A 273 -13.18 -8.36 -10.93
CA TRP A 273 -12.02 -8.33 -11.81
C TRP A 273 -11.20 -9.62 -11.74
N THR A 274 -10.80 -10.05 -10.53
CA THR A 274 -10.01 -11.28 -10.36
C THR A 274 -10.78 -12.53 -10.78
N GLY A 275 -12.11 -12.55 -10.57
CA GLY A 275 -12.97 -13.64 -11.02
C GLY A 275 -12.94 -13.75 -12.54
N SER A 276 -13.27 -12.65 -13.23
CA SER A 276 -13.24 -12.61 -14.70
C SER A 276 -11.85 -12.95 -15.27
N PHE A 277 -10.78 -12.54 -14.60
CA PHE A 277 -9.41 -12.84 -15.02
C PHE A 277 -9.11 -14.35 -14.97
N ILE A 278 -9.56 -15.03 -13.92
CA ILE A 278 -9.40 -16.49 -13.73
C ILE A 278 -10.29 -17.28 -14.71
N ASP A 279 -11.48 -16.75 -15.02
CA ASP A 279 -12.43 -17.40 -15.91
C ASP A 279 -12.02 -17.25 -17.38
N ASP A 280 -11.57 -16.07 -17.79
CA ASP A 280 -11.26 -15.75 -19.19
C ASP A 280 -9.85 -16.17 -19.63
N LEU A 281 -8.91 -16.32 -18.68
CA LEU A 281 -7.50 -16.66 -18.93
C LEU A 281 -6.85 -15.86 -20.08
N PRO A 282 -6.75 -14.52 -19.97
CA PRO A 282 -6.24 -13.67 -21.05
C PRO A 282 -4.76 -13.95 -21.36
N SER A 283 -4.40 -14.00 -22.66
CA SER A 283 -3.01 -14.23 -23.11
C SER A 283 -2.10 -13.00 -23.03
N LYS A 284 -2.69 -11.80 -22.87
CA LYS A 284 -1.96 -10.53 -22.77
C LYS A 284 -2.61 -9.59 -21.76
N VAL A 285 -1.79 -8.84 -21.04
CA VAL A 285 -2.22 -7.82 -20.08
C VAL A 285 -1.39 -6.54 -20.24
N TRP A 286 -1.90 -5.44 -19.72
CA TRP A 286 -1.18 -4.18 -19.66
C TRP A 286 -0.41 -4.07 -18.34
N VAL A 287 0.85 -3.62 -18.43
CA VAL A 287 1.70 -3.25 -17.30
C VAL A 287 2.13 -1.80 -17.47
N LYS A 288 2.44 -1.12 -16.36
CA LYS A 288 2.82 0.30 -16.37
C LYS A 288 3.83 0.61 -15.28
N GLY A 289 4.77 1.50 -15.59
CA GLY A 289 5.72 2.02 -14.61
C GLY A 289 6.78 1.00 -14.20
N ILE A 290 7.28 1.13 -12.97
CA ILE A 290 8.24 0.20 -12.37
C ILE A 290 7.60 -0.59 -11.24
N THR A 291 8.25 -1.68 -10.82
CA THR A 291 7.81 -2.43 -9.64
C THR A 291 8.02 -1.61 -8.37
N THR A 292 7.11 -1.77 -7.41
CA THR A 292 7.14 -0.98 -6.16
C THR A 292 7.26 -1.86 -4.94
N ALA A 293 8.07 -1.43 -3.97
CA ALA A 293 8.22 -2.13 -2.70
C ALA A 293 6.87 -2.26 -1.98
N GLY A 294 6.52 -3.49 -1.61
CA GLY A 294 5.34 -3.82 -0.83
C GLY A 294 5.59 -3.76 0.67
N VAL A 295 4.50 -3.80 1.45
CA VAL A 295 4.54 -3.72 2.92
C VAL A 295 5.49 -4.74 3.56
N ALA A 296 5.62 -5.94 2.99
CA ALA A 296 6.42 -7.02 3.55
C ALA A 296 7.93 -6.87 3.30
N ASN A 297 8.37 -5.94 2.43
CA ASN A 297 9.79 -5.63 2.24
C ASN A 297 10.50 -5.16 3.53
N ILE A 298 9.73 -4.69 4.52
CA ILE A 298 10.24 -4.34 5.86
C ILE A 298 10.80 -5.53 6.64
N GLU A 299 10.62 -6.78 6.19
CA GLU A 299 11.15 -7.95 6.90
C GLU A 299 12.67 -7.89 7.10
N THR A 300 13.37 -7.24 6.16
CA THR A 300 14.83 -7.04 6.16
C THR A 300 15.32 -6.26 7.37
N LEU A 301 14.43 -5.52 8.04
CA LEU A 301 14.71 -4.86 9.30
C LEU A 301 14.77 -5.83 10.48
N PHE A 302 14.50 -7.12 10.32
CA PHE A 302 14.38 -8.07 11.43
C PHE A 302 15.23 -9.32 11.21
N LYS A 303 15.73 -9.89 12.31
CA LYS A 303 16.48 -11.14 12.29
C LYS A 303 15.59 -12.35 12.02
N LYS A 304 14.34 -12.28 12.47
CA LYS A 304 13.33 -13.34 12.37
C LYS A 304 11.93 -12.74 12.31
N VAL A 305 11.08 -13.22 11.41
CA VAL A 305 9.70 -12.74 11.27
C VAL A 305 8.67 -13.86 11.27
N VAL A 306 7.46 -13.57 11.72
CA VAL A 306 6.30 -14.44 11.50
C VAL A 306 5.40 -13.83 10.44
N TYR A 307 5.12 -14.59 9.39
CA TYR A 307 4.10 -14.25 8.41
C TYR A 307 2.75 -14.82 8.85
N VAL A 308 1.75 -13.94 8.95
CA VAL A 308 0.37 -14.31 9.21
C VAL A 308 -0.43 -14.07 7.95
N ALA A 309 -0.84 -15.14 7.27
CA ALA A 309 -1.65 -15.07 6.06
C ALA A 309 -3.05 -15.63 6.31
N THR A 310 -4.07 -15.05 5.68
CA THR A 310 -5.38 -15.71 5.60
C THR A 310 -5.94 -15.77 4.20
N GLY A 311 -6.43 -16.94 3.79
CA GLY A 311 -6.86 -17.18 2.42
C GLY A 311 -5.81 -16.67 1.43
N SER A 312 -6.24 -15.84 0.49
CA SER A 312 -5.43 -15.29 -0.61
C SER A 312 -4.32 -14.35 -0.14
N GLY A 313 -4.31 -13.97 1.14
CA GLY A 313 -3.18 -13.25 1.74
C GLY A 313 -1.87 -14.03 1.72
N ILE A 314 -1.89 -15.33 1.38
CA ILE A 314 -0.67 -16.11 1.12
C ILE A 314 0.12 -15.58 -0.08
N GLY A 315 -0.56 -15.06 -1.12
CA GLY A 315 0.08 -14.59 -2.35
C GLY A 315 1.18 -13.55 -2.09
N PRO A 316 0.89 -12.46 -1.35
CA PRO A 316 1.92 -11.49 -0.97
C PRO A 316 3.01 -12.00 -0.02
N CYS A 317 2.81 -13.14 0.65
CA CYS A 317 3.85 -13.76 1.47
C CYS A 317 4.81 -14.63 0.64
N LEU A 318 4.33 -15.26 -0.45
CA LEU A 318 5.11 -16.20 -1.26
C LEU A 318 6.50 -15.70 -1.68
N PRO A 319 6.69 -14.45 -2.17
CA PRO A 319 8.00 -13.99 -2.59
C PRO A 319 9.04 -14.08 -1.47
N HIS A 320 8.63 -13.76 -0.24
CA HIS A 320 9.47 -13.74 0.93
C HIS A 320 9.76 -15.15 1.46
N LEU A 321 8.72 -16.01 1.47
CA LEU A 321 8.86 -17.40 1.91
C LEU A 321 9.76 -18.22 0.98
N LEU A 322 9.68 -17.96 -0.33
CA LEU A 322 10.47 -18.66 -1.36
C LEU A 322 11.89 -18.12 -1.47
N ALA A 323 12.07 -16.79 -1.38
CA ALA A 323 13.41 -16.19 -1.39
C ALA A 323 14.21 -16.54 -0.12
N ALA A 324 13.52 -16.73 1.01
CA ALA A 324 14.10 -17.14 2.29
C ALA A 324 15.29 -16.27 2.77
N GLU A 325 15.33 -14.99 2.36
CA GLU A 325 16.38 -14.04 2.75
C GLU A 325 16.38 -13.74 4.25
N VAL A 326 15.19 -13.74 4.86
CA VAL A 326 14.99 -13.57 6.30
C VAL A 326 14.37 -14.84 6.88
N PRO A 327 14.96 -15.44 7.94
CA PRO A 327 14.36 -16.58 8.61
C PRO A 327 12.92 -16.26 9.04
N SER A 328 11.98 -17.05 8.55
CA SER A 328 10.56 -16.79 8.73
C SER A 328 9.78 -18.04 9.12
N ARG A 329 8.62 -17.83 9.75
CA ARG A 329 7.63 -18.89 10.02
C ARG A 329 6.26 -18.46 9.52
N LEU A 330 5.59 -19.36 8.80
CA LEU A 330 4.24 -19.13 8.29
C LEU A 330 3.16 -19.60 9.29
N VAL A 331 2.19 -18.72 9.54
CA VAL A 331 0.87 -19.03 10.10
C VAL A 331 -0.16 -18.74 9.01
N TRP A 332 -0.77 -19.78 8.45
CA TRP A 332 -1.71 -19.65 7.35
C TRP A 332 -3.07 -20.22 7.70
N ALA A 333 -4.07 -19.35 7.84
CA ALA A 333 -5.46 -19.76 8.07
C ALA A 333 -6.28 -19.62 6.79
N THR A 334 -6.73 -20.74 6.23
CA THR A 334 -7.55 -20.75 5.02
C THR A 334 -8.59 -21.85 5.07
N ARG A 335 -9.59 -21.78 4.20
CA ARG A 335 -10.55 -22.86 3.99
C ARG A 335 -9.96 -23.86 2.99
N ASP A 336 -10.05 -25.16 3.29
CA ASP A 336 -9.73 -26.27 2.38
C ASP A 336 -8.49 -25.99 1.49
N PRO A 337 -7.28 -25.83 2.07
CA PRO A 337 -6.12 -25.26 1.38
C PRO A 337 -5.79 -25.92 0.04
N ARG A 338 -5.79 -27.27 -0.01
CA ARG A 338 -5.47 -28.03 -1.22
C ARG A 338 -6.54 -27.88 -2.30
N THR A 339 -7.82 -27.99 -1.94
CA THR A 339 -8.93 -27.75 -2.87
C THR A 339 -8.93 -26.32 -3.41
N THR A 340 -8.56 -25.35 -2.57
CA THR A 340 -8.60 -23.92 -2.92
C THR A 340 -7.39 -23.49 -3.73
N TYR A 341 -6.19 -23.99 -3.44
CA TYR A 341 -4.94 -23.50 -4.04
C TYR A 341 -4.24 -24.50 -4.96
N GLY A 342 -4.72 -25.75 -5.00
CA GLY A 342 -4.10 -26.86 -5.72
C GLY A 342 -2.94 -27.49 -4.95
N ASP A 343 -2.72 -28.78 -5.18
CA ASP A 343 -1.68 -29.54 -4.47
C ASP A 343 -0.28 -29.00 -4.73
N ALA A 344 0.06 -28.73 -6.00
CA ALA A 344 1.39 -28.24 -6.38
C ALA A 344 1.80 -26.95 -5.66
N LEU A 345 0.89 -25.97 -5.54
CA LEU A 345 1.19 -24.72 -4.84
C LEU A 345 1.31 -24.92 -3.32
N VAL A 346 0.46 -25.76 -2.73
CA VAL A 346 0.55 -26.06 -1.30
C VAL A 346 1.83 -26.84 -0.98
N ASP A 347 2.21 -27.80 -1.82
CA ASP A 347 3.42 -28.59 -1.66
C ASP A 347 4.68 -27.72 -1.81
N GLU A 348 4.70 -26.79 -2.78
CA GLU A 348 5.77 -25.81 -2.91
C GLU A 348 5.93 -24.96 -1.64
N ILE A 349 4.83 -24.45 -1.08
CA ILE A 349 4.85 -23.67 0.17
C ILE A 349 5.40 -24.52 1.33
N LEU A 350 4.93 -25.75 1.48
CA LEU A 350 5.33 -26.62 2.59
C LEU A 350 6.77 -27.13 2.45
N ALA A 351 7.29 -27.23 1.22
CA ALA A 351 8.69 -27.56 0.98
C ALA A 351 9.63 -26.49 1.54
N VAL A 352 9.29 -25.20 1.37
CA VAL A 352 10.10 -24.08 1.92
C VAL A 352 9.72 -23.71 3.36
N GLN A 353 8.52 -24.07 3.81
CA GLN A 353 8.03 -23.82 5.17
C GLN A 353 7.53 -25.11 5.83
N PRO A 354 8.43 -26.07 6.14
CA PRO A 354 8.06 -27.38 6.72
C PRO A 354 7.43 -27.26 8.10
N HIS A 355 7.69 -26.15 8.80
CA HIS A 355 7.11 -25.83 10.11
C HIS A 355 5.93 -24.85 10.03
N ALA A 356 5.33 -24.67 8.85
CA ALA A 356 4.16 -23.83 8.68
C ALA A 356 2.98 -24.32 9.54
N LEU A 357 2.34 -23.40 10.24
CA LEU A 357 1.09 -23.64 10.94
C LEU A 357 -0.07 -23.40 9.98
N VAL A 358 -0.49 -24.45 9.27
CA VAL A 358 -1.65 -24.41 8.37
C VAL A 358 -2.93 -24.71 9.16
N TRP A 359 -3.78 -23.71 9.31
CA TRP A 359 -5.07 -23.79 9.97
C TRP A 359 -6.20 -23.91 8.96
N ASP A 360 -6.73 -25.13 8.81
CA ASP A 360 -7.89 -25.37 7.95
C ASP A 360 -9.20 -24.97 8.67
N THR A 361 -9.77 -23.85 8.21
CA THR A 361 -10.98 -23.26 8.79
C THR A 361 -12.26 -24.02 8.49
N SER A 362 -12.30 -24.89 7.46
CA SER A 362 -13.45 -25.76 7.22
C SER A 362 -13.58 -26.85 8.30
N ARG A 363 -12.44 -27.29 8.84
CA ARG A 363 -12.35 -28.38 9.82
C ARG A 363 -12.31 -27.89 11.27
N ARG A 364 -11.66 -26.75 11.51
CA ARG A 364 -11.36 -26.26 12.88
C ARG A 364 -12.09 -24.97 13.25
N GLY A 365 -12.92 -24.43 12.36
CA GLY A 365 -13.54 -23.12 12.52
C GLY A 365 -12.52 -21.96 12.44
N LYS A 366 -12.97 -20.75 12.77
CA LYS A 366 -12.11 -19.55 12.73
C LYS A 366 -11.24 -19.47 14.00
N PRO A 367 -9.90 -19.38 13.87
CA PRO A 367 -9.01 -19.28 15.03
C PRO A 367 -8.99 -17.87 15.63
N ASP A 368 -8.56 -17.76 16.89
CA ASP A 368 -8.04 -16.50 17.43
C ASP A 368 -6.66 -16.22 16.81
N MET A 369 -6.67 -15.40 15.75
CA MET A 369 -5.45 -15.07 15.03
C MET A 369 -4.45 -14.25 15.85
N VAL A 370 -4.89 -13.49 16.87
CA VAL A 370 -3.97 -12.74 17.73
C VAL A 370 -3.17 -13.72 18.58
N ARG A 371 -3.86 -14.69 19.17
CA ARG A 371 -3.23 -15.75 19.95
C ARG A 371 -2.31 -16.62 19.09
N LEU A 372 -2.80 -17.07 17.94
CA LEU A 372 -2.05 -17.92 17.02
C LEU A 372 -0.76 -17.24 16.54
N ALA A 373 -0.85 -15.95 16.19
CA ALA A 373 0.32 -15.17 15.79
C ALA A 373 1.31 -14.97 16.94
N HIS A 374 0.81 -14.74 18.17
CA HIS A 374 1.66 -14.59 19.35
C HIS A 374 2.41 -15.89 19.71
N GLU A 375 1.73 -17.03 19.68
CA GLU A 375 2.35 -18.34 19.93
C GLU A 375 3.48 -18.60 18.91
N ALA A 376 3.21 -18.41 17.62
CA ALA A 376 4.22 -18.54 16.59
C ALA A 376 5.39 -17.56 16.77
N TYR A 377 5.09 -16.31 17.14
CA TYR A 377 6.08 -15.26 17.40
C TYR A 377 7.04 -15.66 18.52
N ARG A 378 6.50 -16.10 19.66
CA ARG A 378 7.30 -16.53 20.81
C ARG A 378 8.11 -17.77 20.48
N ASP A 379 7.46 -18.81 19.95
CA ASP A 379 8.07 -20.12 19.73
C ASP A 379 9.15 -20.10 18.66
N PHE A 380 9.09 -19.13 17.73
CA PHE A 380 10.12 -18.93 16.72
C PHE A 380 11.25 -17.99 17.20
N GLY A 381 11.03 -17.26 18.30
CA GLY A 381 11.91 -16.17 18.74
C GLY A 381 11.93 -15.03 17.72
N ALA A 382 10.78 -14.71 17.13
CA ALA A 382 10.66 -13.66 16.12
C ALA A 382 10.81 -12.27 16.73
N GLU A 383 11.21 -11.29 15.90
CA GLU A 383 11.27 -9.89 16.30
C GLU A 383 10.03 -9.11 15.83
N ALA A 384 9.35 -9.58 14.77
CA ALA A 384 8.15 -8.96 14.23
C ALA A 384 7.14 -9.95 13.66
N VAL A 385 5.89 -9.49 13.53
CA VAL A 385 4.79 -10.19 12.85
C VAL A 385 4.31 -9.36 11.65
N ILE A 386 4.27 -9.96 10.46
CA ILE A 386 3.75 -9.35 9.24
C ILE A 386 2.43 -10.05 8.87
N CYS A 387 1.32 -9.32 8.96
CA CYS A 387 -0.02 -9.85 8.73
C CYS A 387 -0.58 -9.39 7.38
N ILE A 388 -0.89 -10.36 6.52
CA ILE A 388 -1.53 -10.18 5.22
C ILE A 388 -2.90 -10.85 5.25
N SER A 389 -3.93 -10.03 5.44
CA SER A 389 -5.32 -10.47 5.53
C SER A 389 -6.28 -9.37 5.05
N ASN A 390 -7.59 -9.56 5.20
CA ASN A 390 -8.58 -8.51 5.03
C ASN A 390 -8.44 -7.40 6.10
N LYS A 391 -9.15 -6.28 5.88
CA LYS A 391 -9.06 -5.06 6.71
C LYS A 391 -9.30 -5.31 8.18
N LYS A 392 -10.41 -5.97 8.50
CA LYS A 392 -10.85 -6.19 9.87
C LYS A 392 -9.82 -7.02 10.64
N LEU A 393 -9.39 -8.14 10.06
CA LEU A 393 -8.49 -9.06 10.73
C LEU A 393 -7.07 -8.52 10.84
N THR A 394 -6.57 -7.86 9.80
CA THR A 394 -5.25 -7.21 9.85
C THR A 394 -5.19 -6.18 10.96
N TYR A 395 -6.21 -5.32 11.07
CA TYR A 395 -6.26 -4.34 12.17
C TYR A 395 -6.38 -5.01 13.54
N GLN A 396 -7.16 -6.10 13.65
CA GLN A 396 -7.26 -6.88 14.88
C GLN A 396 -5.91 -7.47 15.31
N VAL A 397 -5.18 -8.11 14.39
CA VAL A 397 -3.87 -8.74 14.67
C VAL A 397 -2.82 -7.69 14.97
N VAL A 398 -2.66 -6.68 14.11
CA VAL A 398 -1.66 -5.63 14.29
C VAL A 398 -1.92 -4.86 15.58
N HIS A 399 -3.13 -4.35 15.80
CA HIS A 399 -3.44 -3.62 17.03
C HIS A 399 -3.34 -4.52 18.27
N GLY A 400 -3.79 -5.78 18.15
CA GLY A 400 -3.76 -6.77 19.23
C GLY A 400 -2.34 -7.10 19.72
N LEU A 401 -1.37 -7.17 18.81
CA LEU A 401 0.03 -7.41 19.13
C LEU A 401 0.76 -6.12 19.53
N GLU A 402 0.56 -5.00 18.84
CA GLU A 402 1.25 -3.74 19.16
C GLU A 402 0.90 -3.20 20.55
N ARG A 403 -0.36 -3.37 21.01
CA ARG A 403 -0.77 -2.98 22.37
C ARG A 403 -0.12 -3.83 23.46
N ARG A 404 0.52 -4.94 23.09
CA ARG A 404 1.28 -5.86 23.95
C ARG A 404 2.80 -5.71 23.77
N GLY A 405 3.24 -4.69 23.04
CA GLY A 405 4.65 -4.38 22.86
C GLY A 405 5.35 -5.18 21.76
N ILE A 406 4.59 -5.93 20.96
CA ILE A 406 5.12 -6.75 19.86
C ILE A 406 5.06 -5.94 18.56
N PRO A 407 6.18 -5.80 17.82
CA PRO A 407 6.17 -5.19 16.49
C PRO A 407 5.28 -5.99 15.54
N ALA A 408 4.23 -5.35 15.04
CA ALA A 408 3.33 -5.96 14.07
C ALA A 408 2.99 -5.02 12.92
N TYR A 409 2.78 -5.59 11.75
CA TYR A 409 2.62 -4.87 10.48
C TYR A 409 1.54 -5.49 9.62
N GLY A 410 1.03 -4.71 8.67
CA GLY A 410 0.02 -5.14 7.73
C GLY A 410 -0.46 -3.98 6.86
N ALA A 411 -1.17 -4.31 5.79
CA ALA A 411 -1.70 -3.34 4.83
C ALA A 411 -2.62 -2.29 5.49
N ILE A 412 -2.80 -1.14 4.85
CA ILE A 412 -3.55 0.02 5.39
C ILE A 412 -4.71 0.49 4.52
N TRP A 413 -5.04 -0.25 3.45
CA TRP A 413 -6.14 0.07 2.53
C TRP A 413 -6.09 1.53 2.05
N ASP A 414 -4.90 1.99 1.67
CA ASP A 414 -4.59 3.33 1.15
C ASP A 414 -4.39 3.33 -0.37
N SER A 415 -4.64 2.20 -1.03
CA SER A 415 -4.66 2.07 -2.49
C SER A 415 -5.66 3.03 -3.15
#